data_AF-A0A4Q3JWU0-F1
#
_entry.id   AF-A0A4Q3JWU0-F1
#
_cell.length_a   1.000
_cell.length_b   1.000
_cell.length_c   1.000
_cell.angle_alpha   90.00
_cell.angle_beta   90.00
_cell.angle_gamma   90.00
#
_symmetry.space_group_name_H-M   'P 1'
#
loop_
_entity.id
_entity.type
_entity.pdbx_description
1 polymer ?
#
loop_
_entity_poly.entity_id
_entity_poly.type
_entity_poly.pdbx_seq_one_letter_code
_entity_poly.pdbx_strand_id
1 'polypeptide(L)' 'MLDVLLADGPLEAVWQSRQRVAWHGGELSVVSREGLISLKLEAGRPQDLADVQRLSEVHRG' A
#
# COMPACT_ATOMS: atom_id res chain seq x y z
N MET A 1 -20.89 14.50 -2.41
CA MET A 1 -19.63 15.27 -2.25
C MET A 1 -18.50 14.32 -2.60
N LEU A 2 -17.58 14.73 -3.48
CA LEU A 2 -16.43 13.92 -3.88
C LEU A 2 -15.18 14.72 -3.54
N ASP A 3 -14.23 14.06 -2.87
CA ASP A 3 -12.95 14.65 -2.52
C ASP A 3 -11.87 14.15 -3.48
N VAL A 4 -10.93 15.03 -3.81
CA VAL A 4 -9.77 14.70 -4.65
C VAL A 4 -8.59 14.39 -3.73
N LEU A 5 -7.97 13.24 -3.94
CA LEU A 5 -6.72 12.88 -3.30
C LEU A 5 -5.59 13.04 -4.31
N LEU A 6 -4.62 13.89 -3.97
CA LEU A 6 -3.37 14.01 -4.71
C LEU A 6 -2.31 13.12 -4.06
N ALA A 7 -1.85 12.11 -4.78
CA ALA A 7 -0.71 11.30 -4.38
C ALA A 7 0.53 11.80 -5.10
N ASP A 8 1.42 12.42 -4.35
CA ASP A 8 2.65 13.05 -4.85
C ASP A 8 3.84 12.61 -3.98
N GLY A 9 5.06 12.93 -4.41
CA GLY A 9 6.30 12.65 -3.70
C GLY A 9 6.48 11.15 -3.43
N PRO A 10 6.79 10.74 -2.19
CA PRO A 10 7.03 9.33 -1.83
C PRO A 10 5.89 8.36 -2.18
N LEU A 11 4.66 8.88 -2.34
CA LEU A 11 3.47 8.06 -2.61
C LEU A 11 3.22 7.84 -4.11
N GLU A 12 3.80 8.66 -4.99
CA GLU A 12 3.48 8.65 -6.43
C GLU A 12 3.82 7.30 -7.07
N ALA A 13 5.02 6.78 -6.81
CA ALA A 13 5.47 5.50 -7.38
C ALA A 13 4.54 4.34 -6.97
N VAL A 14 4.08 4.33 -5.72
CA VAL A 14 3.12 3.31 -5.24
C VAL A 14 1.73 3.53 -5.85
N TRP A 15 1.32 4.79 -6.02
CA TRP A 15 0.05 5.14 -6.63
C TRP A 15 -0.04 4.67 -8.09
N GLN A 16 1.02 4.88 -8.87
CA GLN A 16 1.07 4.51 -10.30
C GLN A 16 1.27 3.01 -10.54
N SER A 17 1.87 2.28 -9.59
CA SER A 17 2.13 0.84 -9.73
C SER A 17 0.98 -0.06 -9.25
N ARG A 18 -0.15 0.52 -8.84
CA ARG A 18 -1.32 -0.25 -8.42
C ARG A 18 -1.85 -1.17 -9.51
N GLN A 19 -2.37 -2.30 -9.07
CA GLN A 19 -3.00 -3.29 -9.93
C GLN A 19 -4.49 -3.38 -9.61
N ARG A 20 -5.31 -3.67 -10.62
CA ARG A 20 -6.71 -4.02 -10.40
C ARG A 20 -6.85 -5.53 -10.35
N VAL A 21 -7.56 -6.02 -9.35
CA VAL A 21 -7.87 -7.43 -9.18
C VAL A 21 -9.37 -7.62 -9.06
N ALA A 22 -9.88 -8.72 -9.63
CA ALA A 22 -11.27 -9.09 -9.46
C ALA A 22 -11.51 -9.55 -8.01
N TRP A 23 -12.47 -8.93 -7.33
CA TRP A 23 -12.79 -9.21 -5.93
C TRP A 23 -14.28 -9.01 -5.68
N HIS A 24 -14.95 -10.04 -5.13
CA HIS A 24 -16.39 -10.05 -4.82
C HIS A 24 -17.31 -9.39 -5.88
N GLY A 25 -17.10 -9.72 -7.16
CA GLY A 25 -17.94 -9.22 -8.25
C GLY A 25 -17.63 -7.80 -8.71
N GLY A 26 -16.53 -7.20 -8.24
CA GLY A 26 -16.02 -5.91 -8.70
C GLY A 26 -14.50 -5.90 -8.90
N GLU A 27 -13.95 -4.72 -9.20
CA GLU A 27 -12.50 -4.49 -9.26
C GLU A 27 -12.02 -3.79 -8.00
N LEU A 28 -10.95 -4.30 -7.39
CA LEU A 28 -10.25 -3.66 -6.29
C LEU A 28 -8.87 -3.19 -6.76
N SER A 29 -8.50 -1.95 -6.44
CA SER A 29 -7.13 -1.48 -6.64
C SER A 29 -6.25 -1.91 -5.45
N VAL A 30 -5.18 -2.66 -5.73
CA VAL A 30 -4.23 -3.17 -4.75
C VAL A 30 -2.81 -2.69 -5.08
N VAL A 31 -1.95 -2.67 -4.07
CA VAL A 31 -0.51 -2.35 -4.21
C VAL A 31 0.33 -3.62 -4.02
N SER A 32 1.56 -3.60 -4.52
CA SER A 32 2.53 -4.64 -4.18
C SER A 32 2.86 -4.61 -2.68
N ARG A 33 3.45 -5.69 -2.18
CA ARG A 33 3.96 -5.74 -0.80
C ARG A 33 4.97 -4.63 -0.51
N GLU A 34 5.91 -4.40 -1.43
CA GLU A 34 6.92 -3.33 -1.33
C GLU A 34 6.25 -1.96 -1.28
N GLY A 35 5.25 -1.74 -2.14
CA GLY A 35 4.45 -0.52 -2.11
C GLY A 35 3.73 -0.35 -0.77
N LEU A 36 3.13 -1.41 -0.22
CA LEU A 36 2.48 -1.35 1.09
C LEU A 36 3.47 -1.02 2.21
N ILE A 37 4.67 -1.61 2.19
CA ILE A 37 5.74 -1.28 3.15
C ILE A 37 6.12 0.21 3.05
N SER A 38 6.31 0.75 1.84
CA SER A 38 6.59 2.18 1.64
C SER A 38 5.48 3.05 2.23
N LEU A 39 4.21 2.75 1.93
CA LEU A 39 3.08 3.51 2.49
C LEU A 39 3.04 3.47 4.02
N LYS A 40 3.37 2.32 4.61
CA LYS A 40 3.40 2.12 6.06
C LYS A 40 4.53 2.91 6.72
N LEU A 41 5.71 2.93 6.10
CA LEU A 41 6.86 3.70 6.58
C LEU A 41 6.58 5.21 6.52
N GLU A 42 5.97 5.71 5.43
CA GLU A 42 5.57 7.11 5.31
C GLU A 42 4.51 7.52 6.36
N ALA A 43 3.57 6.63 6.69
CA ALA A 43 2.55 6.90 7.70
C ALA A 43 3.08 6.89 9.14
N GLY A 44 4.09 6.06 9.43
CA GLY A 44 4.90 6.13 10.66
C GLY A 44 4.17 5.86 11.98
N ARG A 45 2.94 5.32 11.98
CA ARG A 45 2.22 5.03 13.23
C ARG A 45 2.84 3.81 13.92
N PRO A 46 2.73 3.65 15.25
CA PRO A 46 3.29 2.49 15.96
C PRO A 46 2.86 1.13 15.38
N GLN A 47 1.59 1.02 14.97
CA GLN A 47 1.07 -0.19 14.33
C GLN A 47 1.71 -0.45 12.95
N ASP A 48 2.06 0.60 12.21
CA ASP A 48 2.65 0.46 10.88
C ASP A 48 4.05 -0.17 10.96
N LEU A 49 4.84 0.15 11.99
CA LEU A 49 6.15 -0.46 12.22
C LEU A 49 6.03 -1.97 12.47
N ALA A 50 5.08 -2.37 13.31
CA ALA A 50 4.80 -3.79 13.55
C ALA A 50 4.30 -4.50 12.28
N ASP A 51 3.50 -3.83 11.45
CA ASP A 51 3.05 -4.36 10.17
C ASP A 51 4.21 -4.55 9.18
N VAL A 52 5.12 -3.58 9.06
CA VAL A 52 6.30 -3.65 8.19
C VAL A 52 7.19 -4.83 8.59
N GLN A 53 7.41 -5.02 9.88
CA GLN A 53 8.17 -6.17 10.37
C GLN A 53 7.54 -7.50 9.90
N ARG A 54 6.23 -7.67 10.14
CA ARG A 54 5.50 -8.89 9.73
C ARG A 54 5.55 -9.12 8.22
N LEU A 55 5.34 -8.06 7.43
CA LEU A 55 5.40 -8.14 5.97
C LEU A 55 6.79 -8.54 5.45
N SER A 56 7.84 -8.14 6.17
CA SER A 56 9.23 -8.46 5.83
C SER A 56 9.60 -9.90 6.20
N GLU A 57 9.04 -10.43 7.29
CA GLU A 57 9.27 -11.80 7.75
C GLU A 57 8.57 -12.85 6.88
N VAL A 58 7.34 -12.58 6.42
CA VAL A 58 6.58 -13.47 5.51
C VAL A 58 7.31 -13.74 4.19
N HIS A 59 8.28 -12.91 3.81
CA HIS A 59 9.10 -13.13 2.62
C HIS A 59 10.15 -14.25 2.75
N ARG A 60 10.51 -14.65 3.98
CA ARG A 60 11.59 -15.62 4.24
C ARG A 60 11.14 -17.08 4.32
N GLY A 61 9.88 -17.39 3.96
CA GLY A 61 9.36 -18.74 3.81
C GLY A 61 8.89 -18.98 2.38
#